data_AF-A0A842N831-F1
#
_entry.id   AF-A0A842N831-F1
#
_cell.length_a   1.000
_cell.length_b   1.000
_cell.length_c   1.000
_cell.angle_alpha   90.00
_cell.angle_beta   90.00
_cell.angle_gamma   90.00
#
_symmetry.space_group_name_H-M   'P 1'
#
loop_
_entity.id
_entity.type
_entity.pdbx_description
1 polymer ?
#
loop_
_entity_poly.entity_id
_entity_poly.type
_entity_poly.pdbx_seq_one_letter_code
_entity_poly.pdbx_strand_id
1 'polypeptide(L)'
;MTERVHVRHDMRETSLEAYTLLLEGLSPKQLEVYYAIIELNESGLFPTDQEITKHLGYDDPNKVRPRRYELMKDALIVEAGKRVCRITGEKVLTWKVSEVLA
;
A
#
# COMPACT_ATOMS: atom_id res chain seq x y z
N MET A 1 -44.63 20.76 -9.60
CA MET A 1 -44.34 19.44 -9.02
C MET A 1 -42.84 19.28 -9.05
N THR A 2 -42.18 19.37 -7.90
CA THR A 2 -40.71 19.30 -7.82
C THR A 2 -40.35 17.85 -7.53
N GLU A 3 -39.86 17.16 -8.55
CA GLU A 3 -39.37 15.78 -8.45
C GLU A 3 -38.15 15.75 -7.53
N ARG A 4 -38.27 15.05 -6.39
CA ARG A 4 -37.13 14.82 -5.50
C ARG A 4 -36.26 13.74 -6.11
N VAL A 5 -35.23 14.14 -6.85
CA VAL A 5 -34.19 13.24 -7.35
C VAL A 5 -33.51 12.60 -6.15
N HIS A 6 -33.84 11.32 -5.88
CA HIS A 6 -33.07 10.50 -4.96
C HIS A 6 -31.79 10.11 -5.68
N VAL A 7 -30.72 10.84 -5.42
CA VAL A 7 -29.37 10.42 -5.81
C VAL A 7 -29.05 9.18 -4.98
N ARG A 8 -29.22 7.99 -5.58
CA ARG A 8 -28.62 6.77 -5.04
C ARG A 8 -27.11 7.00 -5.08
N HIS A 9 -26.53 7.40 -3.95
CA HIS A 9 -25.09 7.30 -3.77
C HIS A 9 -24.78 5.82 -3.68
N ASP A 10 -24.32 5.25 -4.78
CA ASP A 10 -23.78 3.90 -4.78
C ASP A 10 -22.44 3.99 -4.03
N MET A 11 -22.38 3.47 -2.80
CA MET A 11 -21.16 3.52 -1.98
C MET A 11 -19.93 2.97 -2.72
N ARG A 12 -20.16 2.09 -3.71
CA ARG A 12 -19.11 1.53 -4.58
C ARG A 12 -18.45 2.58 -5.47
N GLU A 13 -19.21 3.54 -5.99
CA GLU A 13 -18.65 4.64 -6.81
C GLU A 13 -17.83 5.58 -5.94
N THR A 14 -18.35 5.94 -4.75
CA THR A 14 -17.64 6.82 -3.80
C THR A 14 -16.35 6.19 -3.27
N SER A 15 -16.31 4.86 -3.07
CA SER A 15 -15.10 4.14 -2.65
C SER A 15 -14.04 4.06 -3.75
N LEU A 16 -14.45 3.84 -5.01
CA LEU A 16 -13.53 3.83 -6.15
C LEU A 16 -12.94 5.22 -6.42
N GLU A 17 -13.78 6.26 -6.38
CA GLU A 17 -13.32 7.65 -6.52
C GLU A 17 -12.33 8.03 -5.40
N ALA A 18 -12.63 7.67 -4.15
CA ALA A 18 -11.72 7.90 -3.03
C ALA A 18 -10.39 7.16 -3.22
N TYR A 19 -10.41 5.93 -3.74
CA TYR A 19 -9.20 5.17 -4.06
C TYR A 19 -8.38 5.83 -5.16
N THR A 20 -9.01 6.25 -6.25
CA THR A 20 -8.34 6.95 -7.36
C THR A 20 -7.73 8.27 -6.89
N LEU A 21 -8.46 9.07 -6.11
CA LEU A 21 -7.96 10.33 -5.54
C LEU A 21 -6.77 10.12 -4.60
N LEU A 22 -6.77 9.04 -3.79
CA LEU A 22 -5.64 8.70 -2.93
C LEU A 22 -4.39 8.34 -3.75
N LEU A 23 -4.55 7.58 -4.85
CA LEU A 23 -3.44 7.24 -5.74
C LEU A 23 -2.92 8.45 -6.52
N GLU A 24 -3.79 9.37 -6.94
CA GLU A 24 -3.41 10.63 -7.60
C GLU A 24 -2.57 11.54 -6.69
N GLY A 25 -2.75 11.44 -5.37
CA GLY A 25 -1.96 12.18 -4.38
C GLY A 25 -0.56 11.64 -4.11
N LEU A 26 -0.22 10.44 -4.61
CA LEU A 26 1.06 9.81 -4.34
C LEU A 26 2.17 10.33 -5.26
N SER A 27 3.31 10.63 -4.66
CA SER A 27 4.54 10.90 -5.42
C SER A 27 5.01 9.65 -6.17
N PRO A 28 5.80 9.80 -7.26
CA PRO A 28 6.32 8.65 -8.02
C PRO A 28 7.04 7.61 -7.15
N LYS A 29 7.74 8.05 -6.10
CA LYS A 29 8.44 7.16 -5.16
C LYS A 29 7.50 6.42 -4.20
N GLN A 30 6.37 7.03 -3.84
CA GLN A 30 5.35 6.32 -3.06
C GLN A 30 4.66 5.26 -3.92
N LEU A 31 4.31 5.59 -5.16
CA LEU A 31 3.73 4.64 -6.11
C LEU A 31 4.66 3.45 -6.36
N GLU A 32 5.95 3.69 -6.57
CA GLU A 32 6.94 2.65 -6.78
C GLU A 32 7.00 1.66 -5.60
N VAL A 33 7.00 2.17 -4.36
CA VAL A 33 6.97 1.32 -3.16
C VAL A 33 5.62 0.61 -3.00
N TYR A 34 4.51 1.28 -3.31
CA TYR A 34 3.18 0.72 -3.22
C TYR A 34 2.98 -0.45 -4.20
N TYR A 35 3.36 -0.27 -5.47
CA TYR A 35 3.29 -1.33 -6.48
C TYR A 35 4.21 -2.50 -6.15
N ALA A 36 5.42 -2.26 -5.64
CA ALA A 36 6.28 -3.34 -5.16
C ALA A 36 5.61 -4.18 -4.06
N ILE A 37 4.86 -3.56 -3.14
CA ILE A 37 4.11 -4.28 -2.12
C ILE A 37 2.97 -5.09 -2.74
N ILE A 38 2.22 -4.52 -3.69
CA ILE A 38 1.16 -5.23 -4.44
C ILE A 38 1.73 -6.48 -5.10
N GLU A 39 2.75 -6.34 -5.94
CA GLU A 39 3.35 -7.45 -6.70
C GLU A 39 3.83 -8.58 -5.78
N LEU A 40 4.48 -8.21 -4.66
CA LEU A 40 4.96 -9.20 -3.70
C LEU A 40 3.80 -9.87 -2.96
N ASN A 41 2.75 -9.13 -2.59
CA ASN A 41 1.56 -9.69 -1.95
C ASN A 41 0.81 -10.66 -2.87
N GLU A 42 0.67 -10.33 -4.16
CA GLU A 42 0.06 -11.21 -5.18
C GLU A 42 0.86 -12.51 -5.36
N SER A 43 2.19 -12.46 -5.18
CA SER A 43 3.04 -13.66 -5.14
C SER A 43 2.90 -14.49 -3.85
N GLY A 44 2.06 -14.06 -2.91
CA GLY A 44 1.87 -14.69 -1.59
C GLY A 44 2.91 -14.30 -0.54
N LEU A 45 3.72 -13.26 -0.80
CA LEU A 45 4.72 -12.76 0.13
C LEU A 45 4.28 -11.44 0.75
N PHE A 46 4.24 -11.37 2.08
CA PHE A 46 4.21 -10.10 2.81
C PHE A 46 5.64 -9.61 3.05
N PRO A 47 6.10 -8.59 2.31
CA PRO A 47 7.52 -8.24 2.31
C PRO A 47 7.89 -7.36 3.50
N THR A 48 9.16 -7.46 3.87
CA THR A 48 9.84 -6.56 4.81
C THR A 48 10.42 -5.37 4.05
N ASP A 49 10.79 -4.29 4.75
CA ASP A 49 11.42 -3.12 4.10
C ASP A 49 12.64 -3.52 3.27
N GLN A 50 13.44 -4.47 3.76
CA GLN A 50 14.64 -4.96 3.08
C GLN A 50 14.30 -5.72 1.79
N GLU A 51 13.24 -6.51 1.78
CA GLU A 51 12.82 -7.26 0.59
C GLU A 51 12.18 -6.35 -0.45
N ILE A 52 11.42 -5.34 -0.03
CA ILE A 52 10.93 -4.28 -0.94
C ILE A 52 12.12 -3.55 -1.57
N THR A 53 13.11 -3.18 -0.75
CA THR A 53 14.35 -2.51 -1.20
C THR A 53 15.08 -3.35 -2.25
N LYS A 54 15.23 -4.66 -2.00
CA LYS A 54 15.86 -5.58 -2.94
C LYS A 54 15.05 -5.76 -4.22
N HIS A 55 13.71 -5.85 -4.11
CA HIS A 55 12.80 -5.94 -5.26
C HIS A 55 12.92 -4.73 -6.18
N LEU A 56 13.03 -3.52 -5.59
CA LEU A 56 13.22 -2.26 -6.31
C LEU A 56 14.66 -2.01 -6.79
N GLY A 57 15.59 -2.93 -6.52
CA GLY A 57 17.00 -2.76 -6.90
C GLY A 57 17.71 -1.61 -6.19
N TYR A 58 17.25 -1.25 -4.98
CA TYR A 58 17.89 -0.22 -4.16
C TYR A 58 18.97 -0.81 -3.26
N ASP A 59 20.01 -0.03 -3.00
CA ASP A 59 21.09 -0.42 -2.08
C ASP A 59 20.77 -0.13 -0.61
N ASP A 60 19.87 0.82 -0.35
CA ASP A 60 19.56 1.32 1.00
C ASP A 60 18.05 1.27 1.32
N PRO A 61 17.64 0.53 2.38
CA PRO A 61 16.26 0.53 2.86
C PRO A 61 15.69 1.87 3.27
N ASN A 62 16.53 2.86 3.58
CA ASN A 62 16.07 4.20 3.90
C ASN A 62 15.45 4.93 2.70
N LYS A 63 15.60 4.41 1.48
CA LYS A 63 14.81 4.85 0.31
C LYS A 63 13.36 4.37 0.35
N VAL A 64 13.09 3.25 1.03
CA VAL A 64 11.76 2.64 1.14
C VAL A 64 11.05 3.07 2.42
N ARG A 65 11.76 3.10 3.56
CA ARG A 65 11.16 3.29 4.89
C ARG A 65 10.28 4.54 5.03
N PRO A 66 10.68 5.73 4.56
CA PRO A 66 9.85 6.93 4.63
C PRO A 66 8.57 6.80 3.79
N ARG A 67 8.71 6.28 2.56
CA ARG A 67 7.59 6.06 1.64
C ARG A 67 6.59 5.04 2.19
N ARG A 68 7.09 3.91 2.71
CA ARG A 68 6.29 2.92 3.44
C ARG A 68 5.55 3.56 4.61
N TYR A 69 6.22 4.41 5.40
CA TYR A 69 5.59 5.08 6.54
C TYR A 69 4.46 6.03 6.11
N GLU A 70 4.67 6.79 5.03
CA GLU A 70 3.64 7.65 4.42
C GLU A 70 2.44 6.81 3.95
N LEU A 71 2.67 5.75 3.17
CA LEU A 71 1.61 4.85 2.69
C LEU A 71 0.80 4.20 3.83
N MET A 72 1.47 3.83 4.93
CA MET A 72 0.82 3.30 6.12
C MET A 72 -0.05 4.37 6.81
N LYS A 73 0.47 5.60 6.92
CA LYS A 73 -0.26 6.73 7.52
C LYS A 73 -1.53 7.05 6.73
N ASP A 74 -1.47 6.90 5.41
CA ASP A 74 -2.60 7.10 4.50
C ASP A 74 -3.49 5.84 4.41
N ALA A 75 -3.24 4.83 5.24
CA ALA A 75 -3.98 3.57 5.32
C ALA A 75 -4.04 2.76 4.02
N LEU A 76 -3.11 3.02 3.09
CA LEU A 76 -2.96 2.28 1.83
C LEU A 76 -2.31 0.91 2.05
N ILE A 77 -1.44 0.82 3.06
CA ILE A 77 -0.83 -0.43 3.51
C ILE A 77 -0.99 -0.59 5.02
N VAL A 78 -0.93 -1.83 5.49
CA VAL A 78 -1.05 -2.20 6.90
C VAL A 78 0.01 -3.22 7.30
N GLU A 79 0.26 -3.35 8.60
CA GLU A 79 1.11 -4.41 9.13
C GLU A 79 0.44 -5.77 8.89
N ALA A 80 1.16 -6.68 8.23
CA ALA A 80 0.74 -8.08 8.04
C ALA A 80 1.21 -9.00 9.18
N GLY A 81 2.12 -8.52 10.02
CA GLY A 81 2.68 -9.22 11.18
C GLY A 81 4.21 -9.11 11.24
N LYS A 82 4.83 -10.07 11.92
CA LYS A 82 6.29 -10.16 12.08
C LYS A 82 6.81 -11.51 11.60
N ARG A 83 7.89 -11.51 10.82
CA ARG A 83 8.61 -12.73 10.44
C ARG A 83 10.11 -12.53 10.43
N VAL A 84 10.84 -13.64 10.39
CA VAL A 84 12.29 -13.60 10.16
C VAL A 84 12.54 -13.17 8.71
N CYS A 85 13.27 -12.06 8.53
CA CYS A 85 13.69 -11.58 7.23
C CYS A 85 14.66 -12.59 6.61
N ARG A 86 14.43 -12.99 5.37
CA ARG A 86 15.32 -13.93 4.66
C ARG A 86 16.67 -13.32 4.30
N ILE A 87 16.78 -11.98 4.34
CA ILE A 87 17.99 -11.24 3.99
C ILE A 87 18.85 -10.98 5.22
N THR A 88 18.27 -10.50 6.33
CA THR A 88 19.04 -10.13 7.53
C THR A 88 19.04 -11.22 8.61
N GLY A 89 18.13 -12.18 8.56
CA GLY A 89 17.95 -13.19 9.63
C GLY A 89 17.26 -12.65 10.88
N GLU A 90 16.86 -11.38 10.91
CA GLU A 90 16.21 -10.75 12.06
C GLU A 90 14.69 -10.83 12.00
N LYS A 91 14.02 -10.82 13.16
CA LYS A 91 12.56 -10.73 13.24
C LYS A 91 12.11 -9.29 13.01
N VAL A 92 11.42 -9.05 11.91
CA VAL A 92 11.02 -7.71 11.46
C VAL A 92 9.55 -7.67 11.04
N LEU A 93 9.03 -6.46 10.91
CA LEU A 93 7.67 -6.18 10.43
C LEU A 93 7.52 -6.49 8.94
N THR A 94 6.33 -6.93 8.56
CA THR A 94 5.92 -7.18 7.18
C THR A 94 4.68 -6.37 6.81
N TRP A 95 4.55 -6.07 5.53
CA TRP A 95 3.53 -5.15 5.03
C TRP A 95 2.58 -5.86 4.06
N LYS A 96 1.30 -5.47 4.11
CA LYS A 96 0.33 -5.82 3.07
C LYS A 96 -0.49 -4.63 2.63
N VAL A 97 -1.08 -4.71 1.44
CA VAL A 97 -2.06 -3.73 0.96
C VAL A 97 -3.31 -3.79 1.83
N SER A 98 -3.92 -2.63 2.09
CA SER A 98 -5.13 -2.53 2.88
C SER A 98 -6.35 -3.08 2.12
N GLU A 99 -7.09 -4.00 2.75
CA GLU A 99 -8.33 -4.58 2.21
C GLU A 99 -9.51 -3.60 2.21
N VAL A 100 -9.37 -2.44 2.86
CA VAL A 100 -10.40 -1.38 2.82
C VAL A 100 -10.54 -0.78 1.41
N LEU A 101 -9.57 -1.01 0.55
CA LEU A 101 -9.48 -0.46 -0.80
C LEU A 101 -9.46 -1.54 -1.91
N ALA A 102 -9.59 -2.82 -1.54
CA ALA A 102 -9.51 -3.97 -2.47
C ALA A 102 -10.89 -4.56 -2.79
#